data_AF-A0A3D8JRF0-F1
#
_entry.id   AF-A0A3D8JRF0-F1
#
_cell.length_a   1.000
_cell.length_b   1.000
_cell.length_c   1.000
_cell.angle_alpha   90.00
_cell.angle_beta   90.00
_cell.angle_gamma   90.00
#
_symmetry.space_group_name_H-M   'P 1'
#
loop_
_entity.id
_entity.type
_entity.pdbx_description
1 polymer ?
#
loop_
_entity_poly.entity_id
_entity_poly.type
_entity_poly.pdbx_seq_one_letter_code
_entity_poly.pdbx_strand_id
1 'polypeptide(L)'
;MEFGGFRLRECRLQEAKARDTQFFDLKTRQPKWFFSISGLVDTMRQARKQSAVARDNPPTKLTWYFMQPIPHEYFAGRFVDEDLSIECVFYP
;
A
#
# COMPACT_ATOMS: atom_id res chain seq x y z
N MET A 1 1.61 -5.61 13.92
CA MET A 1 1.37 -4.56 12.90
C MET A 1 2.66 -3.80 12.81
N GLU A 2 3.24 -3.75 11.63
CA GLU A 2 4.60 -3.24 11.42
C GLU A 2 4.57 -2.18 10.33
N PHE A 3 5.54 -1.27 10.36
CA PHE A 3 5.80 -0.30 9.30
C PHE A 3 7.23 -0.53 8.80
N GLY A 4 7.44 -0.37 7.50
CA GLY A 4 8.78 -0.43 6.92
C GLY A 4 9.74 0.67 7.41
N GLY A 5 9.22 1.79 7.93
CA GLY A 5 10.04 2.83 8.54
C GLY A 5 9.27 4.07 9.02
N PHE A 6 9.99 5.02 9.61
CA PHE A 6 9.45 6.31 10.05
C PHE A 6 10.43 7.46 9.78
N ARG A 7 9.96 8.53 9.13
CA ARG A 7 10.70 9.78 8.95
C ARG A 7 10.22 10.82 9.96
N LEU A 8 11.01 10.98 11.02
CA LEU A 8 10.77 11.93 12.11
C LEU A 8 10.47 13.36 11.62
N ARG A 9 11.30 13.90 10.72
CA ARG A 9 11.18 15.29 10.25
C ARG A 9 9.89 15.56 9.46
N GLU A 10 9.29 14.54 8.86
CA GLU A 10 8.11 14.65 8.03
C GLU A 10 6.84 14.15 8.74
N CYS A 11 6.97 13.66 9.99
CA CYS A 11 5.93 12.89 10.68
C CYS A 11 5.35 11.80 9.77
N ARG A 12 6.21 11.05 9.07
CA ARG A 12 5.79 10.16 7.99
C ARG A 12 6.11 8.70 8.30
N LEU A 13 5.07 7.88 8.41
CA LEU A 13 5.15 6.43 8.44
C LEU A 13 5.31 5.90 7.01
N GLN A 14 6.17 4.91 6.84
CA GLN A 14 6.53 4.38 5.54
C GLN A 14 6.33 2.86 5.50
N GLU A 15 5.79 2.37 4.39
CA GLU A 15 5.71 0.96 4.04
C GLU A 15 6.38 0.77 2.67
N ALA A 16 7.27 -0.21 2.54
CA ALA A 16 7.86 -0.57 1.25
C ALA A 16 7.29 -1.91 0.79
N LYS A 17 6.68 -1.93 -0.40
CA LYS A 17 6.22 -3.14 -1.06
C LYS A 17 7.23 -3.54 -2.13
N ALA A 18 7.65 -4.80 -2.04
CA ALA A 18 8.71 -5.35 -2.86
C ALA A 18 8.26 -5.51 -4.33
N ARG A 19 9.15 -6.07 -5.16
CA ARG A 19 8.88 -6.36 -6.57
C ARG A 19 7.85 -7.49 -6.69
N ASP A 20 6.58 -7.11 -6.56
CA ASP A 20 5.44 -8.02 -6.44
C ASP A 20 4.69 -8.23 -7.77
N THR A 21 5.30 -7.92 -8.93
CA THR A 21 4.67 -8.14 -10.24
C THR A 21 4.31 -9.59 -10.52
N GLN A 22 4.95 -10.55 -9.85
CA GLN A 22 4.60 -11.97 -9.97
C GLN A 22 3.17 -12.29 -9.52
N PHE A 23 2.57 -11.45 -8.68
CA PHE A 23 1.21 -11.61 -8.17
C PHE A 23 0.15 -10.95 -9.05
N PHE A 24 0.56 -10.23 -10.10
CA PHE A 24 -0.33 -9.54 -11.02
C PHE A 24 -0.24 -10.15 -12.41
N ASP A 25 -1.35 -10.09 -13.14
CA ASP A 25 -1.37 -10.40 -14.56
C ASP A 25 -0.99 -9.14 -15.36
N LEU A 26 0.04 -9.24 -16.20
CA LEU A 26 0.59 -8.09 -16.91
C LEU A 26 -0.35 -7.53 -17.99
N LYS A 27 -1.28 -8.34 -18.50
CA LYS A 27 -2.23 -7.92 -19.54
C LYS A 27 -3.42 -7.20 -18.94
N THR A 28 -3.99 -7.77 -17.88
CA THR A 28 -5.20 -7.24 -17.22
C THR A 28 -4.88 -6.24 -16.11
N ARG A 29 -3.62 -6.19 -15.65
CA ARG A 29 -3.18 -5.42 -14.47
C ARG A 29 -3.93 -5.78 -13.18
N GLN A 30 -4.59 -6.94 -13.16
CA GLN A 30 -5.33 -7.44 -12.01
C GLN A 30 -4.49 -8.43 -11.20
N PRO A 31 -4.75 -8.55 -9.88
CA PRO A 31 -4.15 -9.59 -9.08
C PRO A 31 -4.56 -10.98 -9.59
N LYS A 32 -3.60 -11.90 -9.62
CA LYS A 32 -3.84 -13.31 -9.94
C LYS A 32 -4.79 -13.92 -8.90
N TRP A 33 -5.62 -14.85 -9.33
CA TRP A 33 -6.70 -15.40 -8.50
C TRP A 33 -6.22 -15.86 -7.12
N PHE A 34 -5.09 -16.59 -7.05
CA PHE A 34 -4.55 -17.12 -5.80
C PHE A 34 -4.10 -16.01 -4.83
N PHE A 35 -3.60 -14.90 -5.37
CA PHE A 35 -3.23 -13.73 -4.57
C PHE A 35 -4.48 -13.02 -4.06
N SER A 36 -5.55 -12.98 -4.86
CA SER A 36 -6.83 -12.38 -4.46
C SER A 36 -7.51 -13.08 -3.28
N ILE A 37 -7.27 -14.38 -3.05
CA ILE A 37 -7.89 -15.14 -1.96
C ILE A 37 -7.36 -14.74 -0.59
N SER A 38 -6.03 -14.60 -0.45
CA SER A 38 -5.37 -14.40 0.84
C SER A 38 -4.43 -13.20 0.84
N GLY A 39 -3.47 -13.16 -0.10
CA GLY A 39 -2.44 -12.13 -0.13
C GLY A 39 -2.98 -10.70 -0.26
N LEU A 40 -3.96 -10.50 -1.14
CA LEU A 40 -4.63 -9.21 -1.30
C LEU A 40 -5.45 -8.84 -0.07
N VAL A 41 -6.18 -9.80 0.51
CA VAL A 41 -6.99 -9.60 1.71
C VAL A 41 -6.10 -9.19 2.88
N ASP A 42 -4.96 -9.85 3.05
CA ASP A 42 -3.98 -9.55 4.08
C ASP A 42 -3.34 -8.18 3.87
N THR A 43 -2.98 -7.85 2.63
CA THR A 43 -2.37 -6.56 2.26
C THR A 43 -3.34 -5.41 2.51
N MET A 44 -4.61 -5.55 2.10
CA MET A 44 -5.64 -4.53 2.36
C MET A 44 -5.97 -4.42 3.85
N ARG A 45 -5.99 -5.53 4.60
CA ARG A 45 -6.14 -5.50 6.06
C ARG A 45 -4.99 -4.72 6.72
N GLN A 46 -3.76 -4.87 6.24
CA GLN A 46 -2.62 -4.09 6.72
C GLN A 46 -2.80 -2.60 6.38
N ALA A 47 -3.14 -2.27 5.13
CA ALA A 47 -3.36 -0.89 4.68
C ALA A 47 -4.40 -0.17 5.53
N ARG A 48 -5.56 -0.80 5.78
CA ARG A 48 -6.64 -0.25 6.62
C ARG A 48 -6.16 0.03 8.04
N LYS A 49 -5.46 -0.91 8.66
CA LYS A 49 -4.92 -0.75 10.02
C LYS A 49 -3.90 0.38 10.09
N GLN A 50 -2.96 0.42 9.15
CA GLN A 50 -1.94 1.47 9.07
C GLN A 50 -2.56 2.85 8.82
N SER A 51 -3.55 2.93 7.93
CA SER A 51 -4.27 4.18 7.67
C SER A 51 -5.01 4.68 8.91
N ALA A 52 -5.68 3.79 9.65
CA ALA A 52 -6.33 4.16 10.91
C ALA A 52 -5.33 4.72 11.93
N VAL A 53 -4.19 4.06 12.14
CA VAL A 53 -3.15 4.54 13.05
C VAL A 53 -2.61 5.91 12.64
N ALA A 54 -2.33 6.13 11.36
CA ALA A 54 -1.84 7.43 10.88
C ALA A 54 -2.90 8.53 11.07
N ARG A 55 -4.16 8.23 10.74
CA ARG A 55 -5.30 9.16 10.88
C ARG A 55 -5.55 9.55 12.34
N ASP A 56 -5.42 8.62 13.26
CA ASP A 56 -5.67 8.85 14.69
C ASP A 56 -4.52 9.62 15.37
N ASN A 57 -3.40 9.89 14.66
CA ASN A 57 -2.22 10.55 15.20
C ASN A 57 -1.77 11.76 14.34
N PRO A 58 -2.58 12.81 14.17
CA PRO A 58 -2.17 14.00 13.43
C PRO A 58 -0.91 14.65 14.04
N PRO A 59 0.03 15.19 13.23
CA PRO A 59 -0.03 15.42 11.78
C PRO A 59 0.53 14.24 10.95
N THR A 60 0.51 13.01 11.48
CA THR A 60 1.18 11.86 10.87
C THR A 60 0.60 11.53 9.48
N LYS A 61 1.49 11.28 8.52
CA LYS A 61 1.15 10.81 7.18
C LYS A 61 1.63 9.40 6.96
N LEU A 62 0.91 8.62 6.15
CA LEU A 62 1.31 7.28 5.74
C LEU A 62 1.63 7.25 4.26
N THR A 63 2.77 6.67 3.90
CA THR A 63 3.19 6.48 2.51
C THR A 63 3.54 5.03 2.24
N TRP A 64 2.97 4.50 1.17
CA TRP A 64 3.32 3.20 0.62
C TRP A 64 4.17 3.39 -0.63
N TYR A 65 5.37 2.81 -0.62
CA TYR A 65 6.32 2.83 -1.73
C TYR A 65 6.24 1.51 -2.48
N PHE A 66 6.12 1.60 -3.80
CA PHE A 66 6.09 0.45 -4.69
C PHE A 66 7.25 0.51 -5.68
N MET A 67 7.95 -0.61 -5.83
CA MET A 67 9.03 -0.75 -6.82
C MET A 67 8.54 -1.02 -8.25
N GLN A 68 7.24 -1.27 -8.44
CA GLN A 68 6.66 -1.65 -9.73
C GLN A 68 5.39 -0.86 -10.03
N PRO A 69 5.16 -0.45 -11.29
CA PRO A 69 4.04 0.41 -11.64
C PRO A 69 2.68 -0.30 -11.55
N ILE A 70 2.61 -1.60 -11.89
CA ILE A 70 1.32 -2.33 -11.91
C ILE A 70 0.71 -2.46 -10.51
N PRO A 71 1.44 -2.94 -9.47
CA PRO A 71 0.90 -2.93 -8.11
C PRO A 71 0.62 -1.51 -7.61
N HIS A 72 1.46 -0.53 -7.94
CA HIS A 72 1.25 0.88 -7.57
C HIS A 72 -0.09 1.40 -8.07
N GLU A 73 -0.36 1.29 -9.38
CA GLU A 73 -1.61 1.74 -9.99
C GLU A 73 -2.82 1.05 -9.37
N TYR A 74 -2.73 -0.28 -9.18
CA TYR A 74 -3.81 -1.07 -8.59
C TYR A 74 -4.13 -0.61 -7.15
N PHE A 75 -3.13 -0.53 -6.28
CA PHE A 75 -3.34 -0.16 -4.89
C PHE A 75 -3.69 1.32 -4.72
N ALA A 76 -3.15 2.22 -5.55
CA ALA A 76 -3.55 3.63 -5.56
C ALA A 76 -5.06 3.76 -5.80
N GLY A 77 -5.61 3.04 -6.79
CA GLY A 77 -7.06 3.00 -7.02
C GLY A 77 -7.84 2.47 -5.82
N ARG A 78 -7.41 1.32 -5.26
CA ARG A 78 -8.10 0.70 -4.12
C ARG A 78 -8.07 1.54 -2.85
N PHE A 79 -7.01 2.32 -2.62
CA PHE A 79 -6.93 3.23 -1.48
C PHE A 79 -7.89 4.40 -1.61
N VAL A 80 -8.06 4.93 -2.83
CA VAL A 80 -9.08 5.96 -3.12
C VAL A 80 -10.49 5.39 -2.94
N ASP A 81 -10.75 4.20 -3.48
CA ASP A 81 -12.08 3.55 -3.39
C ASP A 81 -12.51 3.28 -1.94
N GLU A 82 -11.56 3.04 -1.04
CA GLU A 82 -11.81 2.75 0.38
C GLU A 82 -11.58 3.97 1.31
N ASP A 83 -11.37 5.17 0.75
CA ASP A 83 -11.08 6.41 1.48
C ASP A 83 -9.93 6.26 2.50
N LEU A 84 -8.89 5.51 2.10
CA LEU A 84 -7.70 5.31 2.92
C LEU A 84 -6.74 6.48 2.68
N SER A 85 -6.45 7.24 3.74
CA SER A 85 -5.47 8.33 3.71
C SER A 85 -4.03 7.79 3.65
N ILE A 86 -3.67 7.24 2.48
CA ILE A 86 -2.37 6.64 2.18
C ILE A 86 -1.82 7.29 0.92
N GLU A 87 -0.65 7.91 1.02
CA GLU A 87 0.08 8.40 -0.14
C GLU A 87 0.73 7.20 -0.86
N CYS A 88 0.36 6.95 -2.12
CA CYS A 88 0.86 5.83 -2.89
C CYS A 88 1.93 6.32 -3.88
N VAL A 89 3.20 5.97 -3.64
CA VAL A 89 4.35 6.47 -4.40
C VAL A 89 5.03 5.34 -5.16
N PHE A 90 5.26 5.55 -6.45
CA PHE A 90 6.12 4.70 -7.26
C PHE A 90 7.58 5.14 -7.09
N TYR A 91 8.45 4.25 -6.62
CA TYR A 91 9.87 4.49 -6.39
C TYR A 91 10.66 3.23 -6.84
N PRO A 92 11.07 3.17 -8.12
CA PRO A 92 11.72 2.00 -8.71
C PRO A 92 13.14 1.74 -8.21
#